data_AF-A0AAV3X3R1-F1
#
_entry.id   AF-A0AAV3X3R1-F1
#
_cell.length_a   1.000
_cell.length_b   1.000
_cell.length_c   1.000
_cell.angle_alpha   90.00
_cell.angle_beta   90.00
_cell.angle_gamma   90.00
#
_symmetry.space_group_name_H-M   'P 1'
#
loop_
_entity.id
_entity.type
_entity.pdbx_description
1 polymer ?
#
loop_
_entity_poly.entity_id
_entity_poly.type
_entity_poly.pdbx_seq_one_letter_code
_entity_poly.pdbx_strand_id
1 'polypeptide(L)'
;MATLYLENFPDELYAKLQQLAAAQNRSIDVQVLTLLESALKSETKPPQVEAPNKSVQEILAEINRRRESLPQDLGLPDSTILLREDRDR
;
A
#
# COMPACT_ATOMS: atom_id res chain seq x y z
N MET A 1 15.13 -23.58 12.16
CA MET A 1 14.22 -22.74 12.96
C MET A 1 15.08 -22.00 13.96
N ALA A 2 15.08 -20.67 13.91
CA ALA A 2 15.78 -19.86 14.90
C ALA A 2 14.80 -19.51 16.02
N THR A 3 15.18 -19.70 17.27
CA THR A 3 14.36 -19.32 18.43
C THR A 3 15.00 -18.08 19.05
N LEU A 4 14.22 -17.01 19.15
CA LEU A 4 14.65 -15.76 19.78
C LEU A 4 14.24 -15.79 21.26
N TYR A 5 15.22 -15.79 22.16
CA TYR A 5 15.00 -15.65 23.60
C TYR A 5 15.27 -14.22 24.03
N LEU A 6 14.30 -13.61 24.72
CA LEU A 6 14.39 -12.26 25.27
C LEU A 6 14.41 -12.37 26.80
N GLU A 7 15.57 -12.22 27.43
CA GLU A 7 15.74 -12.39 28.89
C GLU A 7 15.33 -11.15 29.71
N ASN A 8 15.19 -9.97 29.09
CA ASN A 8 14.88 -8.73 29.78
C ASN A 8 13.91 -7.87 28.96
N PHE A 9 12.67 -8.33 28.81
CA PHE A 9 11.66 -7.57 28.10
C PHE A 9 10.90 -6.64 29.06
N PRO A 10 10.91 -5.30 28.86
CA PRO A 10 10.22 -4.38 29.75
C PRO A 10 8.71 -4.66 29.84
N ASP A 11 8.18 -4.74 31.05
CA ASP A 11 6.76 -5.04 31.29
C ASP A 11 5.81 -4.06 30.59
N GLU A 12 6.22 -2.78 30.49
CA GLU A 12 5.45 -1.76 29.78
C GLU A 12 5.33 -2.05 28.28
N LEU A 13 6.39 -2.58 27.66
CA LEU A 13 6.36 -2.97 26.24
C LEU A 13 5.53 -4.24 26.05
N TYR A 14 5.57 -5.16 27.02
CA TYR A 14 4.74 -6.36 27.00
C TYR A 14 3.25 -6.00 27.04
N ALA A 15 2.86 -5.10 27.94
CA ALA A 15 1.49 -4.62 28.04
C ALA A 15 1.01 -3.96 26.74
N LYS A 16 1.85 -3.11 26.11
CA LYS A 16 1.53 -2.47 24.82
C LYS A 16 1.38 -3.49 23.68
N LEU A 17 2.27 -4.48 23.61
CA LEU A 17 2.16 -5.56 22.64
C LEU A 17 0.91 -6.40 22.85
N GLN A 18 0.56 -6.70 24.09
CA GLN A 18 -0.65 -7.44 24.43
C GLN A 18 -1.92 -6.68 24.02
N GLN A 19 -1.96 -5.36 24.25
CA GLN A 19 -3.07 -4.51 23.80
C GLN A 19 -3.20 -4.49 22.27
N LEU A 20 -2.08 -4.36 21.55
CA LEU A 20 -2.07 -4.39 20.09
C LEU A 20 -2.49 -5.77 19.54
N ALA A 21 -2.00 -6.84 20.15
CA ALA A 21 -2.36 -8.21 19.77
C ALA A 21 -3.86 -8.47 19.99
N ALA A 22 -4.42 -8.03 21.12
CA ALA A 22 -5.85 -8.12 21.41
C ALA A 22 -6.69 -7.32 20.41
N ALA A 23 -6.28 -6.09 20.07
CA ALA A 23 -6.97 -5.28 19.07
C ALA A 23 -6.99 -5.93 17.68
N GLN A 24 -5.96 -6.69 17.33
CA GLN A 24 -5.83 -7.36 16.03
C GLN A 24 -6.32 -8.82 16.04
N ASN A 25 -6.84 -9.33 17.17
CA ASN A 25 -7.21 -10.73 17.38
C ASN A 25 -6.06 -11.71 17.06
N ARG A 26 -4.84 -11.37 17.47
CA ARG A 26 -3.62 -12.16 17.23
C ARG A 26 -3.01 -12.60 18.54
N SER A 27 -2.23 -13.69 18.51
CA SER A 27 -1.36 -14.04 19.62
C SER A 27 -0.16 -13.08 19.69
N ILE A 28 0.44 -12.96 20.87
CA ILE A 28 1.58 -12.08 21.11
C ILE A 28 2.76 -12.47 20.22
N ASP A 29 3.06 -13.77 20.11
CA ASP A 29 4.16 -14.27 19.27
C ASP A 29 3.98 -13.89 17.78
N VAL A 30 2.75 -14.02 17.27
CA VAL A 30 2.42 -13.61 15.90
C VAL A 30 2.54 -12.10 15.75
N GLN A 31 2.07 -11.33 16.74
CA GLN A 31 2.21 -9.87 16.71
C GLN A 31 3.68 -9.44 16.67
N VAL A 32 4.54 -10.05 17.49
CA VAL A 32 5.99 -9.77 17.51
C VAL A 32 6.62 -10.12 16.16
N LEU A 33 6.28 -11.27 15.59
CA LEU A 33 6.79 -11.69 14.29
C LEU A 33 6.37 -10.72 13.17
N THR A 34 5.10 -10.29 13.15
CA THR A 34 4.62 -9.31 12.16
C THR A 34 5.30 -7.94 12.30
N LEU A 35 5.58 -7.50 13.54
CA LEU A 35 6.31 -6.26 13.78
C LEU A 35 7.75 -6.36 13.30
N LEU A 36 8.44 -7.46 13.59
CA LEU A 36 9.79 -7.71 13.10
C LEU A 36 9.85 -7.75 11.56
N GLU A 37 8.91 -8.45 10.92
CA GLU A 37 8.80 -8.46 9.46
C GLU A 37 8.56 -7.07 8.89
N SER A 38 7.69 -6.26 9.53
CA SER A 38 7.42 -4.90 9.09
C SER A 38 8.65 -4.00 9.22
N ALA A 39 9.38 -4.10 10.34
CA ALA A 39 10.58 -3.32 10.60
C ALA A 39 11.70 -3.69 9.60
N LEU A 40 11.90 -4.99 9.35
CA LEU A 40 12.86 -5.47 8.35
C LEU A 40 12.48 -5.01 6.94
N LYS A 41 11.20 -5.00 6.57
CA LYS A 41 10.74 -4.45 5.28
C LYS A 41 10.98 -2.94 5.17
N SER A 42 10.88 -2.21 6.27
CA SER A 42 11.17 -0.77 6.34
C SER A 42 12.67 -0.46 6.25
N GLU A 43 13.54 -1.28 6.84
CA GLU A 43 15.00 -1.11 6.76
C GLU A 43 15.60 -1.61 5.44
N THR A 44 15.06 -2.71 4.88
CA THR A 44 15.57 -3.32 3.64
C THR A 44 14.99 -2.70 2.39
N LYS A 45 13.90 -1.94 2.50
CA LYS A 45 13.64 -0.91 1.52
C LYS A 45 14.71 0.16 1.73
N PRO A 46 15.65 0.41 0.77
CA PRO A 46 16.17 1.77 0.65
C PRO A 46 14.97 2.70 0.68
N PRO A 47 15.05 3.95 1.17
CA PRO A 47 13.94 4.88 1.11
C PRO A 47 13.45 4.85 -0.34
N GLN A 48 12.41 4.05 -0.59
CA GLN A 48 11.61 4.12 -1.76
C GLN A 48 11.04 5.46 -1.48
N VAL A 49 11.61 6.43 -2.17
CA VAL A 49 11.09 7.75 -2.39
C VAL A 49 9.59 7.51 -2.57
N GLU A 50 8.85 7.52 -1.46
CA GLU A 50 7.44 7.76 -1.42
C GLU A 50 7.39 9.06 -2.18
N ALA A 51 7.00 8.96 -3.45
CA ALA A 51 7.15 10.05 -4.41
C ALA A 51 6.76 11.33 -3.67
N PRO A 52 7.72 12.25 -3.44
CA PRO A 52 7.69 13.20 -2.33
C PRO A 52 6.33 13.86 -2.33
N ASN A 53 5.43 13.52 -1.38
CA ASN A 53 4.01 13.89 -1.35
C ASN A 53 3.60 14.73 -2.55
N LYS A 54 3.50 14.12 -3.75
CA LYS A 54 3.37 14.89 -4.99
C LYS A 54 2.18 15.81 -4.79
N SER A 55 2.40 17.11 -4.91
CA SER A 55 1.31 18.04 -4.67
C SER A 55 0.17 17.70 -5.61
N VAL A 56 -1.08 17.91 -5.19
CA VAL A 56 -2.25 17.64 -6.05
C VAL A 56 -2.09 18.30 -7.42
N GLN A 57 -1.42 19.45 -7.48
CA GLN A 57 -1.10 20.16 -8.71
C GLN A 57 -0.14 19.39 -9.64
N GLU A 58 0.90 18.76 -9.10
CA GLU A 58 1.84 17.94 -9.89
C GLU A 58 1.15 16.70 -10.44
N ILE A 59 0.28 16.07 -9.65
CA ILE A 59 -0.52 14.92 -10.09
C ILE A 59 -1.44 15.33 -11.24
N LEU A 60 -2.15 16.46 -11.12
CA LEU A 60 -3.04 16.97 -12.17
C LEU A 60 -2.27 17.36 -13.43
N ALA A 61 -1.11 18.00 -13.29
CA ALA A 61 -0.25 18.34 -14.43
C ALA A 61 0.24 17.08 -15.16
N GLU A 62 0.60 16.03 -14.42
CA GLU A 62 1.03 14.76 -14.99
C GLU A 62 -0.13 14.04 -15.72
N ILE A 63 -1.35 14.06 -15.17
CA ILE A 63 -2.56 13.54 -15.84
C ILE A 63 -2.83 14.31 -17.13
N ASN A 64 -2.72 15.65 -17.13
CA ASN A 64 -2.96 16.46 -18.32
C ASN A 64 -1.94 16.18 -19.43
N ARG A 65 -0.65 16.15 -19.09
CA ARG A 65 0.42 15.83 -20.06
C ARG A 65 0.21 14.47 -20.70
N ARG A 66 -0.18 13.46 -19.91
CA ARG A 66 -0.48 12.12 -20.44
C ARG A 66 -1.65 12.14 -21.42
N ARG A 67 -2.72 12.89 -21.11
CA ARG A 67 -3.87 13.05 -22.01
C ARG A 67 -3.51 13.75 -23.31
N GLU A 68 -2.70 14.80 -23.26
CA GLU A 68 -2.22 15.52 -24.45
C GLU A 68 -1.30 14.66 -25.32
N SER A 69 -0.55 13.74 -24.71
CA SER A 69 0.34 12.81 -25.43
C SER A 69 -0.39 11.64 -26.10
N LEU A 70 -1.68 11.42 -25.79
CA LEU A 70 -2.46 10.37 -26.44
C LEU A 70 -2.78 10.77 -27.88
N PRO A 71 -2.63 9.85 -28.85
CA PRO A 71 -3.07 10.11 -30.21
C PRO A 71 -4.58 10.39 -30.23
N GLN A 72 -5.00 11.40 -30.99
CA GLN A 72 -6.41 11.82 -31.08
C GLN A 72 -7.32 10.73 -31.64
N ASP A 73 -6.77 9.80 -32.41
CA ASP A 73 -7.47 8.64 -32.93
C ASP A 73 -6.72 7.38 -32.50
N LEU A 74 -7.33 6.62 -31.60
CA LEU A 74 -6.84 5.33 -31.13
C LEU A 74 -7.41 4.16 -31.97
N GLY A 75 -8.20 4.45 -33.01
CA GLY A 75 -8.93 3.43 -33.77
C GLY A 75 -9.96 2.66 -32.94
N LEU A 76 -10.26 3.15 -31.74
CA LEU A 76 -11.22 2.56 -30.82
C LEU A 76 -12.61 3.12 -31.16
N PRO A 77 -13.63 2.26 -31.28
CA PRO A 77 -15.00 2.73 -31.46
C PRO A 77 -15.40 3.60 -30.26
N ASP A 78 -16.14 4.67 -30.54
CA ASP A 78 -16.67 5.53 -29.49
C ASP A 78 -17.47 4.67 -28.50
N SER A 79 -17.19 4.87 -27.21
CA SER A 79 -17.95 4.31 -26.11
C SER A 79 -19.47 4.46 -26.28
N THR A 80 -19.94 5.53 -26.93
CA THR A 80 -21.36 5.75 -27.19
C THR A 80 -21.94 4.76 -28.21
N ILE A 81 -21.14 4.31 -29.18
CA ILE A 81 -21.53 3.29 -30.16
C ILE A 81 -21.69 1.94 -29.45
N LEU A 82 -20.70 1.55 -28.64
CA LEU A 82 -20.73 0.29 -27.89
C LEU A 82 -21.94 0.21 -26.94
N LEU A 83 -22.28 1.33 -26.28
CA LEU A 83 -23.44 1.40 -25.39
C LEU A 83 -24.78 1.31 -26.13
N ARG A 84 -24.84 1.73 -27.40
CA ARG A 84 -26.05 1.56 -28.23
C ARG A 84 -26.19 0.12 -28.69
N GLU A 85 -25.11 -0.48 -29.18
CA GLU A 85 -25.07 -1.89 -29.57
C GLU A 85 -25.51 -2.82 -28.44
N ASP A 86 -25.12 -2.52 -27.19
CA ASP A 86 -25.51 -3.31 -26.01
C ASP A 86 -26.98 -3.11 -25.62
N ARG A 87 -27.57 -1.94 -25.91
CA ARG A 87 -28.99 -1.65 -25.66
C ARG A 87 -29.92 -2.25 -26.71
N ASP A 88 -29.43 -2.45 -27.92
CA ASP A 88 -30.19 -3.01 -29.04
C ASP A 88 -30.10 -4.55 -29.11
N ARG A 89 -29.37 -5.20 -28.18
CA ARG A 89 -29.34 -6.65 -27.96
C ARG A 89 -30.47 -7.14 -27.07
#